data_AF-A0A5J4WLR1-F1
#
_entry.id   AF-A0A5J4WLR1-F1
#
_cell.length_a   1.000
_cell.length_b   1.000
_cell.length_c   1.000
_cell.angle_alpha   90.00
_cell.angle_beta   90.00
_cell.angle_gamma   90.00
#
_symmetry.space_group_name_H-M   'P 1'
#
loop_
_entity.id
_entity.type
_entity.pdbx_description
1 polymer ?
#
loop_
_entity_poly.entity_id
_entity_poly.type
_entity_poly.pdbx_seq_one_letter_code
_entity_poly.pdbx_strand_id
1 'polypeptide(L)'
;MKTEIKIISYVDDILLLHQNQQYRKNMTQQVIDTLKYFGFTMSMEKSEKVSNQTVIFLRWEWNLANETDKTKPKKCLLLLHDLYNMRRWIKMGTEITVKQTAKLIGKLNYLRLQFQEVSLFLNTMDHQKAQAAKLSGWNTTMIMNQTAIPDINWWIAKLRANIPAQLIQILPQITMTTDAAPRGWSSTLEKELEMIAMAHGTWNKRQTKLSSNSREIKAITQSLRSFAKTLKNLRVQSLAIRSDNSTAVFDIRKWRASSSLIKEIKQVHQTIEKLGIQIQITHLPGVRNEIADALSRLSRAGDFKLKEKIFRQTCLQMNLNLTIDLFSKHFNNLLPKFMSTIRGHG
;
A
#
# COMPACT_ATOMS: atom_id res chain seq x y z
N MET A 1 35.91 -16.96 -8.87
CA MET A 1 34.94 -16.31 -9.78
C MET A 1 35.50 -14.95 -10.16
N LYS A 2 35.80 -14.70 -11.45
CA LYS A 2 36.13 -13.34 -11.92
C LYS A 2 34.83 -12.54 -11.88
N THR A 3 34.64 -11.74 -10.85
CA THR A 3 33.54 -10.78 -10.80
C THR A 3 33.90 -9.63 -11.75
N GLU A 4 33.19 -9.53 -12.88
CA GLU A 4 33.31 -8.42 -13.80
C GLU A 4 32.90 -7.10 -13.11
N ILE A 5 33.51 -5.98 -13.51
CA ILE A 5 33.09 -4.66 -13.01
C ILE A 5 31.69 -4.34 -13.53
N LYS A 6 30.82 -3.82 -12.67
CA LYS A 6 29.51 -3.33 -13.08
C LYS A 6 29.60 -1.83 -13.36
N ILE A 7 29.30 -1.45 -14.59
CA ILE A 7 29.29 -0.05 -15.06
C ILE A 7 27.85 0.36 -15.29
N ILE A 8 27.43 1.47 -14.68
CA ILE A 8 26.12 2.07 -14.86
C ILE A 8 26.35 3.49 -15.41
N SER A 9 25.80 3.79 -16.59
CA SER A 9 25.89 5.10 -17.21
C SER A 9 24.50 5.72 -17.34
N TYR A 10 24.38 7.01 -17.03
CA TYR A 10 23.16 7.78 -17.25
C TYR A 10 23.48 9.23 -17.63
N VAL A 11 23.23 9.56 -18.90
CA VAL A 11 23.52 10.89 -19.50
C VAL A 11 24.98 11.29 -19.26
N ASP A 12 25.24 12.15 -18.26
CA ASP A 12 26.57 12.68 -17.96
C ASP A 12 27.26 11.95 -16.78
N ASP A 13 26.55 11.09 -16.05
CA ASP A 13 27.06 10.42 -14.85
C ASP A 13 27.41 8.95 -15.15
N ILE A 14 28.59 8.50 -14.69
CA ILE A 14 29.04 7.10 -14.76
C ILE A 14 29.34 6.60 -13.34
N LEU A 15 28.73 5.49 -12.95
CA LEU A 15 28.92 4.81 -11.68
C LEU A 15 29.59 3.45 -11.90
N LEU A 16 30.69 3.22 -11.18
CA LEU A 16 31.49 2.00 -11.22
C LEU A 16 31.36 1.22 -9.91
N LEU A 17 30.90 -0.02 -9.97
CA LEU A 17 30.64 -0.87 -8.80
C LEU A 17 31.48 -2.15 -8.87
N HIS A 18 32.22 -2.42 -7.80
CA HIS A 18 32.98 -3.65 -7.63
C HIS A 18 33.26 -3.90 -6.13
N GLN A 19 33.29 -5.18 -5.72
CA GLN A 19 33.51 -5.58 -4.32
C GLN A 19 34.95 -5.33 -3.84
N ASN A 20 35.94 -5.61 -4.70
CA ASN A 20 37.36 -5.37 -4.38
C ASN A 20 37.74 -3.90 -4.66
N GLN A 21 38.24 -3.20 -3.64
CA GLN A 21 38.65 -1.80 -3.70
C GLN A 21 39.82 -1.54 -4.64
N GLN A 22 40.86 -2.38 -4.60
CA GLN A 22 42.06 -2.22 -5.42
C GLN A 22 41.75 -2.44 -6.90
N TYR A 23 40.98 -3.49 -7.21
CA TYR A 23 40.54 -3.76 -8.58
C TYR A 23 39.70 -2.61 -9.14
N ARG A 24 38.77 -2.06 -8.35
CA ARG A 24 37.97 -0.90 -8.72
C ARG A 24 38.84 0.31 -9.04
N LYS A 25 39.86 0.61 -8.24
CA LYS A 25 40.77 1.75 -8.47
C LYS A 25 41.48 1.62 -9.82
N ASN A 26 42.01 0.44 -10.11
CA ASN A 26 42.66 0.15 -11.39
C ASN A 26 41.69 0.29 -12.57
N MET A 27 40.49 -0.27 -12.42
CA MET A 27 39.47 -0.22 -13.46
C MET A 27 38.91 1.19 -13.68
N THR A 28 38.74 1.99 -12.63
CA THR A 28 38.36 3.41 -12.73
C THR A 28 39.39 4.17 -13.57
N GLN A 29 40.68 3.90 -13.37
CA GLN A 29 41.73 4.51 -14.18
C GLN A 29 41.63 4.09 -15.66
N GLN A 30 41.47 2.79 -15.92
CA GLN A 30 41.27 2.27 -17.29
C GLN A 30 40.05 2.88 -17.98
N VAL A 31 38.93 3.03 -17.27
CA VAL A 31 37.71 3.67 -17.80
C VAL A 31 37.97 5.14 -18.12
N ILE A 32 38.64 5.88 -17.22
CA ILE A 32 39.02 7.29 -17.46
C ILE A 32 39.90 7.42 -18.70
N ASP A 33 40.90 6.56 -18.85
CA ASP A 33 41.83 6.60 -19.98
C ASP A 33 41.12 6.23 -21.30
N THR A 34 40.21 5.26 -21.25
CA THR A 34 39.35 4.89 -22.38
C THR A 34 38.43 6.05 -22.79
N LEU A 35 37.79 6.72 -21.84
CA LEU A 35 36.93 7.88 -22.12
C LEU A 35 37.73 9.03 -22.75
N LYS A 36 38.93 9.30 -22.25
CA LYS A 36 39.83 10.30 -22.84
C LYS A 36 40.26 9.92 -24.25
N TYR A 37 40.57 8.64 -24.49
CA TYR A 37 40.91 8.13 -25.82
C TYR A 37 39.78 8.39 -26.83
N PHE A 38 38.53 8.22 -26.43
CA PHE A 38 37.35 8.54 -27.25
C PHE A 38 37.01 10.05 -27.30
N GLY A 39 37.84 10.92 -26.72
CA GLY A 39 37.66 12.38 -26.79
C GLY A 39 36.73 12.98 -25.73
N PHE A 40 36.34 12.23 -24.70
CA PHE A 40 35.54 12.76 -23.60
C PHE A 40 36.42 13.52 -22.59
N THR A 41 35.95 14.71 -22.19
CA THR A 41 36.60 15.52 -21.15
C THR A 41 35.94 15.26 -19.80
N MET A 42 36.69 14.62 -18.89
CA MET A 42 36.22 14.33 -17.53
C MET A 42 36.42 15.53 -16.60
N SER A 43 35.35 15.97 -15.93
CA SER A 43 35.45 16.97 -14.88
C SER A 43 36.00 16.33 -13.59
N MET A 44 37.30 16.48 -13.37
CA MET A 44 37.98 15.87 -12.23
C MET A 44 37.49 16.40 -10.88
N GLU A 45 37.08 17.67 -10.83
CA GLU A 45 36.53 18.31 -9.61
C GLU A 45 35.16 17.74 -9.20
N LYS A 46 34.35 17.32 -10.17
CA LYS A 46 33.01 16.75 -9.93
C LYS A 46 33.05 15.22 -9.72
N SER A 47 34.19 14.58 -10.00
CA SER A 47 34.32 13.12 -9.99
C SER A 47 34.75 12.61 -8.62
N GLU A 48 33.95 11.74 -8.01
CA GLU A 48 34.33 11.02 -6.79
C GLU A 48 35.21 9.79 -7.13
N LYS A 49 36.51 9.87 -6.86
CA LYS A 49 37.48 8.79 -7.17
C LYS A 49 37.81 7.89 -5.99
N VAL A 50 37.50 8.34 -4.77
CA VAL A 50 37.75 7.57 -3.55
C VAL A 50 36.62 6.56 -3.40
N SER A 51 36.98 5.30 -3.15
CA SER A 51 36.02 4.26 -2.84
C SER A 51 35.24 4.62 -1.58
N ASN A 52 33.94 4.85 -1.73
CA ASN A 52 33.05 5.08 -0.61
C ASN A 52 31.87 4.10 -0.69
N GLN A 53 31.32 3.75 0.47
CA GLN A 53 30.09 2.97 0.55
C GLN A 53 28.84 3.86 0.42
N THR A 54 29.01 5.16 0.60
CA THR A 54 27.99 6.16 0.29
C THR A 54 28.36 6.89 -0.99
N VAL A 55 27.48 6.83 -2.00
CA VAL A 55 27.72 7.48 -3.30
C VAL A 55 26.57 8.39 -3.66
N ILE A 56 26.89 9.49 -4.34
CA ILE A 56 25.89 10.34 -4.95
C ILE A 56 25.72 9.94 -6.41
N PHE A 57 24.54 9.47 -6.79
CA PHE A 57 24.24 9.11 -8.18
C PHE A 57 22.78 9.43 -8.51
N LEU A 58 22.52 10.03 -9.67
CA LEU A 58 21.18 10.50 -10.05
C LEU A 58 20.53 11.40 -9.01
N ARG A 59 21.32 12.26 -8.34
CA ARG A 59 20.87 13.17 -7.26
C ARG A 59 20.32 12.47 -6.01
N TRP A 60 20.52 11.16 -5.87
CA TRP A 60 20.25 10.36 -4.69
C TRP A 60 21.54 10.11 -3.92
N GLU A 61 21.43 9.96 -2.59
CA GLU A 61 22.50 9.45 -1.76
C GLU A 61 22.24 7.96 -1.52
N TRP A 62 23.09 7.12 -2.07
CA TRP A 62 23.01 5.67 -1.99
C TRP A 62 23.96 5.18 -0.92
N ASN A 63 23.46 4.45 0.06
CA ASN A 63 24.29 3.68 0.98
C ASN A 63 24.32 2.23 0.49
N LEU A 64 25.42 1.86 -0.15
CA LEU A 64 25.65 0.55 -0.77
C LEU A 64 25.90 -0.55 0.26
N ALA A 65 26.29 -0.21 1.48
CA ALA A 65 26.49 -1.20 2.55
C ALA A 65 25.16 -1.66 3.16
N ASN A 66 24.20 -0.74 3.30
CA ASN A 66 22.88 -1.02 3.86
C ASN A 66 21.79 -1.19 2.79
N GLU A 67 22.16 -1.09 1.51
CA GLU A 67 21.25 -1.16 0.35
C GLU A 67 20.04 -0.22 0.49
N THR A 68 20.34 1.03 0.83
CA THR A 68 19.34 2.07 1.00
C THR A 68 19.60 3.28 0.12
N ASP A 69 18.54 3.98 -0.26
CA ASP A 69 18.62 5.28 -0.89
C ASP A 69 17.88 6.35 -0.08
N LYS A 70 18.37 7.58 -0.13
CA LYS A 70 17.66 8.74 0.42
C LYS A 70 17.88 9.99 -0.41
N THR A 71 16.91 10.89 -0.37
CA THR A 71 17.01 12.19 -1.03
C THR A 71 18.06 13.05 -0.34
N LYS A 72 18.88 13.76 -1.13
CA LYS A 72 19.85 14.72 -0.60
C LYS A 72 19.19 15.77 0.30
N PRO A 73 19.77 16.09 1.49
CA PRO A 73 19.20 17.06 2.42
C PRO A 73 18.86 18.42 1.80
N LYS A 74 19.77 18.98 0.97
CA LYS A 74 19.54 20.26 0.28
C LYS A 74 18.30 20.25 -0.60
N LYS A 75 18.01 19.12 -1.27
CA LYS A 75 16.82 18.98 -2.11
C LYS A 75 15.55 18.86 -1.27
N CYS A 76 15.61 18.13 -0.14
CA CYS A 76 14.50 18.06 0.81
C CYS A 76 14.12 19.45 1.33
N LEU A 77 15.10 20.29 1.69
CA LEU A 77 14.85 21.66 2.17
C LEU A 77 14.13 22.52 1.12
N LEU A 78 14.54 22.46 -0.14
CA LEU A 78 13.89 23.20 -1.23
C LEU A 78 12.44 22.74 -1.44
N LEU A 79 12.18 21.43 -1.38
CA LEU A 79 10.82 20.89 -1.51
C LEU A 79 9.94 21.21 -0.32
N LEU A 80 10.51 21.18 0.90
CA LEU A 80 9.81 21.61 2.10
C LEU A 80 9.38 23.07 1.99
N HIS A 81 10.25 23.95 1.53
CA HIS A 81 9.91 25.35 1.26
C HIS A 81 8.74 25.48 0.27
N ASP A 82 8.81 24.78 -0.87
CA ASP A 82 7.73 24.77 -1.87
C ASP A 82 6.39 24.26 -1.27
N LEU A 83 6.43 23.21 -0.44
CA LEU A 83 5.25 22.65 0.23
C LEU A 83 4.66 23.57 1.28
N TYR A 84 5.48 24.30 2.06
CA TYR A 84 4.98 25.30 3.01
C TYR A 84 4.27 26.44 2.30
N ASN A 85 4.85 26.92 1.19
CA ASN A 85 4.24 27.96 0.36
C ASN A 85 2.93 27.47 -0.24
N MET A 86 2.91 26.27 -0.81
CA MET A 86 1.69 25.64 -1.34
C MET A 86 0.61 25.53 -0.26
N ARG A 87 0.96 25.05 0.95
CA ARG A 87 0.04 24.96 2.09
C ARG A 87 -0.50 26.33 2.50
N ARG A 88 0.35 27.35 2.53
CA ARG A 88 -0.03 28.74 2.86
C ARG A 88 -1.01 29.29 1.83
N TRP A 89 -0.71 29.16 0.54
CA TRP A 89 -1.56 29.64 -0.54
C TRP A 89 -2.94 28.97 -0.53
N ILE A 90 -3.01 27.66 -0.29
CA ILE A 90 -4.30 26.95 -0.15
C ILE A 90 -5.11 27.50 1.03
N LYS A 91 -4.48 27.73 2.18
CA LYS A 91 -5.16 28.28 3.37
C LYS A 91 -5.70 29.69 3.13
N MET A 92 -4.96 30.51 2.39
CA MET A 92 -5.32 31.88 2.07
C MET A 92 -6.27 32.00 0.86
N GLY A 93 -6.59 30.90 0.17
CA GLY A 93 -7.36 30.95 -1.07
C GLY A 93 -6.64 31.65 -2.22
N THR A 94 -5.30 31.67 -2.19
CA THR A 94 -4.48 32.34 -3.21
C THR A 94 -4.58 31.62 -4.54
N GLU A 95 -4.73 32.38 -5.61
CA GLU A 95 -4.64 31.89 -6.98
C GLU A 95 -3.22 31.41 -7.32
N ILE A 96 -3.12 30.20 -7.85
CA ILE A 96 -1.85 29.58 -8.23
C ILE A 96 -1.95 29.12 -9.68
N THR A 97 -0.91 29.32 -10.47
CA THR A 97 -0.92 28.85 -11.87
C THR A 97 -0.93 27.32 -11.94
N VAL A 98 -1.66 26.77 -12.91
CA VAL A 98 -1.69 25.32 -13.19
C VAL A 98 -0.26 24.77 -13.38
N LYS A 99 0.61 25.53 -14.07
CA LYS A 99 2.03 25.20 -14.28
C LYS A 99 2.84 25.14 -12.99
N GLN A 100 2.63 26.04 -12.03
CA GLN A 100 3.32 25.99 -10.73
C GLN A 100 2.98 24.70 -9.98
N THR A 101 1.70 24.32 -9.95
CA THR A 101 1.28 23.05 -9.35
C THR A 101 1.86 21.85 -10.10
N ALA A 102 1.84 21.87 -11.44
CA ALA A 102 2.44 20.80 -12.25
C ALA A 102 3.94 20.62 -11.97
N LYS A 103 4.68 21.74 -11.83
CA LYS A 103 6.10 21.74 -11.49
C LYS A 103 6.35 21.11 -10.13
N LEU A 104 5.55 21.44 -9.11
CA LEU A 104 5.66 20.83 -7.78
C LEU A 104 5.36 19.32 -7.82
N ILE A 105 4.28 18.92 -8.51
CA ILE A 105 3.93 17.51 -8.71
C ILE A 105 5.08 16.75 -9.38
N GLY A 106 5.67 17.30 -10.45
CA GLY A 106 6.81 16.69 -11.14
C GLY A 106 8.03 16.53 -10.23
N LYS A 107 8.34 17.56 -9.42
CA LYS A 107 9.42 17.51 -8.42
C LYS A 107 9.19 16.43 -7.36
N LEU A 108 7.97 16.27 -6.85
CA LEU A 108 7.62 15.25 -5.85
C LEU A 108 7.58 13.86 -6.47
N ASN A 109 7.10 13.73 -7.71
CA ASN A 109 7.06 12.47 -8.43
C ASN A 109 8.45 11.90 -8.71
N TYR A 110 9.46 12.77 -8.85
CA TYR A 110 10.85 12.35 -8.92
C TYR A 110 11.28 11.53 -7.69
N LEU A 111 10.66 11.76 -6.52
CA LEU A 111 11.02 11.08 -5.28
C LEU A 111 10.46 9.66 -5.15
N ARG A 112 9.87 9.12 -6.22
CA ARG A 112 9.24 7.78 -6.22
C ARG A 112 10.18 6.63 -5.90
N LEU A 113 11.48 6.81 -6.13
CA LEU A 113 12.48 5.82 -5.74
C LEU A 113 12.43 5.57 -4.22
N GLN A 114 12.51 6.65 -3.43
CA GLN A 114 12.47 6.58 -1.97
C GLN A 114 11.06 6.39 -1.40
N PHE A 115 10.03 6.99 -2.02
CA PHE A 115 8.65 6.93 -1.52
C PHE A 115 7.76 6.25 -2.56
N GLN A 116 7.55 4.95 -2.50
CA GLN A 116 6.78 4.23 -3.54
C GLN A 116 5.31 4.70 -3.62
N GLU A 117 4.79 5.25 -2.53
CA GLU A 117 3.43 5.70 -2.31
C GLU A 117 3.14 7.14 -2.82
N VAL A 118 4.09 7.80 -3.51
CA VAL A 118 3.94 9.18 -4.04
C VAL A 118 2.60 9.39 -4.76
N SER A 119 2.19 8.44 -5.60
CA SER A 119 0.96 8.57 -6.40
C SER A 119 -0.30 8.72 -5.55
N LEU A 120 -0.33 8.14 -4.34
CA LEU A 120 -1.45 8.19 -3.41
C LEU A 120 -1.64 9.61 -2.86
N PHE A 121 -0.54 10.28 -2.54
CA PHE A 121 -0.52 11.62 -1.93
C PHE A 121 -0.32 12.75 -2.94
N LEU A 122 -0.12 12.45 -4.22
CA LEU A 122 -0.23 13.43 -5.31
C LEU A 122 -1.63 13.46 -5.93
N ASN A 123 -2.43 12.40 -5.74
CA ASN A 123 -3.71 12.21 -6.41
C ASN A 123 -4.64 13.44 -6.32
N THR A 124 -4.80 14.01 -5.13
CA THR A 124 -5.69 15.15 -4.89
C THR A 124 -5.25 16.39 -5.66
N MET A 125 -3.96 16.75 -5.57
CA MET A 125 -3.39 17.90 -6.28
C MET A 125 -3.40 17.68 -7.80
N ASP A 126 -3.07 16.47 -8.25
CA ASP A 126 -3.01 16.14 -9.66
C ASP A 126 -4.40 16.17 -10.31
N HIS A 127 -5.42 15.66 -9.62
CA HIS A 127 -6.81 15.73 -10.07
C HIS A 127 -7.30 17.17 -10.20
N GLN A 128 -7.12 18.00 -9.17
CA GLN A 128 -7.54 19.41 -9.22
C GLN A 128 -6.80 20.18 -10.30
N LYS A 129 -5.48 19.99 -10.41
CA LYS A 129 -4.67 20.54 -11.50
C LYS A 129 -5.20 20.11 -12.87
N ALA A 130 -5.42 18.81 -13.07
CA ALA A 130 -5.87 18.27 -14.35
C ALA A 130 -7.24 18.81 -14.75
N GLN A 131 -8.15 18.96 -13.78
CA GLN A 131 -9.45 19.57 -14.00
C GLN A 131 -9.33 21.05 -14.41
N ALA A 132 -8.51 21.84 -13.72
CA ALA A 132 -8.27 23.24 -14.07
C ALA A 132 -7.62 23.38 -15.46
N ALA A 133 -6.62 22.55 -15.76
CA ALA A 133 -5.95 22.53 -17.06
C ALA A 133 -6.93 22.21 -18.20
N LYS A 134 -7.86 21.26 -17.97
CA LYS A 134 -8.87 20.86 -18.95
C LYS A 134 -9.91 21.95 -19.20
N LEU A 135 -10.33 22.66 -18.16
CA LEU A 135 -11.40 23.67 -18.25
C LEU A 135 -10.89 25.03 -18.75
N SER A 136 -9.67 25.41 -18.40
CA SER A 136 -9.18 26.78 -18.57
C SER A 136 -7.81 26.87 -19.24
N GLY A 137 -7.12 25.75 -19.45
CA GLY A 137 -5.80 25.70 -20.10
C GLY A 137 -4.63 25.75 -19.12
N TRP A 138 -3.40 25.64 -19.65
CA TRP A 138 -2.18 25.53 -18.84
C TRP A 138 -1.65 26.85 -18.28
N ASN A 139 -2.03 27.97 -18.90
CA ASN A 139 -1.54 29.31 -18.51
C ASN A 139 -2.44 30.00 -17.47
N THR A 140 -3.55 29.37 -17.07
CA THR A 140 -4.48 29.97 -16.12
C THR A 140 -4.11 29.69 -14.68
N THR A 141 -4.74 30.46 -13.79
CA THR A 141 -4.71 30.26 -12.35
C THR A 141 -5.84 29.34 -11.90
N MET A 142 -5.67 28.76 -10.71
CA MET A 142 -6.67 27.97 -10.01
C MET A 142 -6.53 28.19 -8.51
N ILE A 143 -7.65 28.06 -7.79
CA ILE A 143 -7.66 28.01 -6.33
C ILE A 143 -7.70 26.52 -5.95
N MET A 144 -6.64 26.06 -5.30
CA MET A 144 -6.56 24.67 -4.85
C MET A 144 -7.39 24.47 -3.57
N ASN A 145 -8.25 23.46 -3.58
CA ASN A 145 -9.15 23.14 -2.48
C ASN A 145 -8.37 22.61 -1.25
N GLN A 146 -8.84 22.99 -0.05
CA GLN A 146 -8.27 22.57 1.24
C GLN A 146 -8.19 21.05 1.44
N THR A 147 -8.91 20.25 0.65
CA THR A 147 -8.77 18.78 0.60
C THR A 147 -7.35 18.29 0.27
N ALA A 148 -6.49 19.13 -0.32
CA ALA A 148 -5.08 18.82 -0.56
C ALA A 148 -4.17 19.00 0.67
N ILE A 149 -4.63 19.71 1.71
CA ILE A 149 -3.83 20.00 2.92
C ILE A 149 -3.34 18.72 3.64
N PRO A 150 -4.17 17.68 3.86
CA PRO A 150 -3.72 16.44 4.48
C PRO A 150 -2.56 15.78 3.71
N ASP A 151 -2.61 15.80 2.38
CA ASP A 151 -1.57 15.23 1.52
C ASP A 151 -0.28 16.04 1.60
N ILE A 152 -0.39 17.37 1.61
CA ILE A 152 0.77 18.26 1.78
C ILE A 152 1.41 18.08 3.16
N ASN A 153 0.60 17.93 4.21
CA ASN A 153 1.12 17.67 5.56
C ASN A 153 1.83 16.31 5.63
N TRP A 154 1.30 15.29 4.95
CA TRP A 154 1.98 14.00 4.83
C TRP A 154 3.34 14.15 4.13
N TRP A 155 3.40 14.90 3.03
CA TRP A 155 4.65 15.19 2.33
C TRP A 155 5.67 15.90 3.20
N ILE A 156 5.23 16.91 3.95
CA ILE A 156 6.09 17.64 4.90
C ILE A 156 6.65 16.69 5.96
N ALA A 157 5.83 15.79 6.50
CA ALA A 157 6.27 14.81 7.49
C ALA A 157 7.31 13.84 6.92
N LYS A 158 7.05 13.28 5.73
CA LYS A 158 7.99 12.35 5.08
C LYS A 158 9.33 12.99 4.73
N LEU A 159 9.32 14.20 4.19
CA LEU A 159 10.54 14.92 3.83
C LEU A 159 11.34 15.39 5.05
N ARG A 160 10.67 15.71 6.17
CA ARG A 160 11.34 16.03 7.44
C ARG A 160 12.05 14.81 8.03
N ALA A 161 11.37 13.66 8.01
CA ALA A 161 11.95 12.43 8.52
C ALA A 161 13.08 11.91 7.61
N ASN A 162 12.94 12.07 6.28
CA ASN A 162 13.87 11.64 5.24
C ASN A 162 14.45 10.23 5.48
N ILE A 163 13.58 9.31 5.93
CA ILE A 163 13.95 7.94 6.25
C ILE A 163 14.42 7.26 4.96
N PRO A 164 15.60 6.61 4.95
CA PRO A 164 16.08 5.89 3.77
C PRO A 164 15.11 4.77 3.38
N ALA A 165 14.92 4.58 2.07
CA ALA A 165 14.17 3.45 1.55
C ALA A 165 15.06 2.22 1.51
N GLN A 166 14.53 1.08 1.94
CA GLN A 166 15.18 -0.22 1.74
C GLN A 166 14.90 -0.72 0.33
N LEU A 167 15.96 -1.07 -0.40
CA LEU A 167 15.86 -1.53 -1.78
C LEU A 167 15.54 -3.04 -1.86
N ILE A 168 15.94 -3.80 -0.84
CA ILE A 168 15.68 -5.24 -0.77
C ILE A 168 14.23 -5.48 -0.34
N GLN A 169 13.53 -6.34 -1.08
CA GLN A 169 12.22 -6.84 -0.65
C GLN A 169 12.39 -8.07 0.24
N ILE A 170 11.87 -7.97 1.46
CA ILE A 170 11.85 -9.08 2.41
C ILE A 170 10.78 -10.08 1.95
N LEU A 171 11.15 -11.35 1.86
CA LEU A 171 10.21 -12.43 1.52
C LEU A 171 9.09 -12.49 2.57
N PRO A 172 7.81 -12.62 2.16
CA PRO A 172 6.70 -12.72 3.10
C PRO A 172 6.84 -13.92 4.03
N GLN A 173 6.65 -13.68 5.33
CA GLN A 173 6.73 -14.73 6.36
C GLN A 173 5.36 -15.34 6.66
N ILE A 174 4.31 -14.56 6.41
CA ILE A 174 2.92 -14.90 6.69
C ILE A 174 2.07 -14.49 5.49
N THR A 175 1.01 -15.24 5.23
CA THR A 175 -0.01 -14.92 4.24
C THR A 175 -1.32 -14.56 4.91
N MET A 176 -1.91 -13.44 4.52
CA MET A 176 -3.25 -13.02 4.89
C MET A 176 -4.14 -13.07 3.65
N THR A 177 -5.21 -13.84 3.71
CA THR A 177 -6.19 -13.93 2.63
C THR A 177 -7.46 -13.21 3.06
N THR A 178 -8.05 -12.36 2.22
CA THR A 178 -9.20 -11.51 2.58
C THR A 178 -10.34 -11.67 1.60
N ASP A 179 -11.58 -11.50 2.07
CA ASP A 179 -12.79 -11.49 1.24
C ASP A 179 -13.83 -10.50 1.77
N ALA A 180 -14.64 -9.92 0.88
CA ALA A 180 -15.71 -8.98 1.24
C ALA A 180 -17.08 -9.30 0.60
N ALA A 181 -17.98 -9.88 1.39
CA ALA A 181 -19.39 -10.02 1.04
C ALA A 181 -20.20 -8.72 1.25
N PRO A 182 -21.46 -8.64 0.75
CA PRO A 182 -22.35 -7.49 0.98
C PRO A 182 -22.67 -7.19 2.45
N ARG A 183 -22.61 -8.20 3.33
CA ARG A 183 -22.97 -8.07 4.75
C ARG A 183 -21.77 -8.03 5.69
N GLY A 184 -20.61 -8.53 5.26
CA GLY A 184 -19.44 -8.62 6.11
C GLY A 184 -18.15 -8.86 5.34
N TRP A 185 -17.09 -9.04 6.09
CA TRP A 185 -15.75 -9.37 5.61
C TRP A 185 -15.19 -10.51 6.44
N SER A 186 -14.17 -11.12 5.89
CA SER A 186 -13.38 -12.14 6.56
C SER A 186 -11.94 -12.07 6.14
N SER A 187 -11.11 -12.74 6.92
CA SER A 187 -9.74 -13.01 6.56
C SER A 187 -9.19 -14.20 7.31
N THR A 188 -8.32 -14.95 6.65
CA THR A 188 -7.49 -16.00 7.25
C THR A 188 -6.04 -15.51 7.32
N LEU A 189 -5.31 -16.00 8.32
CA LEU A 189 -3.89 -15.78 8.49
C LEU A 189 -3.18 -17.14 8.53
N GLU A 190 -2.21 -17.32 7.65
CA GLU A 190 -1.52 -18.59 7.41
C GLU A 190 -0.01 -18.41 7.52
N LYS A 191 0.66 -19.33 8.22
CA LYS A 191 2.12 -19.42 8.29
C LYS A 191 2.52 -20.83 7.85
N GLU A 192 3.43 -20.95 6.89
CA GLU A 192 3.89 -22.27 6.39
C GLU A 192 2.74 -23.19 5.94
N LEU A 193 1.68 -22.61 5.34
CA LEU A 193 0.44 -23.28 4.91
C LEU A 193 -0.48 -23.75 6.06
N GLU A 194 -0.12 -23.50 7.31
CA GLU A 194 -0.99 -23.73 8.46
C GLU A 194 -1.76 -22.47 8.83
N MET A 195 -3.07 -22.59 8.99
CA MET A 195 -3.92 -21.48 9.42
C MET A 195 -3.74 -21.22 10.92
N ILE A 196 -3.24 -20.04 11.25
CA ILE A 196 -2.93 -19.64 12.63
C ILE A 196 -3.99 -18.73 13.25
N ALA A 197 -4.78 -18.03 12.43
CA ALA A 197 -5.87 -17.18 12.91
C ALA A 197 -6.92 -16.95 11.83
N MET A 198 -8.14 -16.64 12.27
CA MET A 198 -9.24 -16.18 11.42
C MET A 198 -9.86 -14.92 12.04
N ALA A 199 -10.32 -14.03 11.18
CA ALA A 199 -11.08 -12.86 11.58
C ALA A 199 -12.29 -12.71 10.65
N HIS A 200 -13.41 -12.28 11.20
CA HIS A 200 -14.56 -11.90 10.40
C HIS A 200 -15.35 -10.80 11.11
N GLY A 201 -16.18 -10.09 10.38
CA GLY A 201 -17.02 -9.05 10.95
C GLY A 201 -18.10 -8.57 10.00
N THR A 202 -19.13 -7.95 10.56
CA THR A 202 -20.24 -7.38 9.77
C THR A 202 -19.97 -5.92 9.43
N TRP A 203 -20.49 -5.50 8.27
CA TRP A 203 -20.49 -4.09 7.88
C TRP A 203 -21.52 -3.29 8.66
N ASN A 204 -21.16 -2.07 9.08
CA ASN A 204 -22.14 -1.12 9.58
C ASN A 204 -23.00 -0.55 8.42
N LYS A 205 -24.10 0.14 8.77
CA LYS A 205 -25.06 0.70 7.79
C LYS A 205 -24.45 1.60 6.71
N ARG A 206 -23.29 2.24 6.98
CA ARG A 206 -22.57 3.05 5.99
C ARG A 206 -21.67 2.19 5.10
N GLN A 207 -21.03 1.18 5.69
CA GLN A 207 -20.14 0.25 5.00
C GLN A 207 -20.88 -0.70 4.06
N THR A 208 -22.12 -1.09 4.38
CA THR A 208 -22.95 -1.91 3.48
C THR A 208 -23.30 -1.20 2.17
N LYS A 209 -23.31 0.14 2.17
CA LYS A 209 -23.57 0.98 0.99
C LYS A 209 -22.34 1.21 0.12
N LEU A 210 -21.17 0.72 0.53
CA LEU A 210 -19.95 0.85 -0.25
C LEU A 210 -20.01 -0.06 -1.49
N SER A 211 -19.36 0.39 -2.57
CA SER A 211 -19.16 -0.43 -3.76
C SER A 211 -18.40 -1.72 -3.40
N SER A 212 -18.51 -2.75 -4.24
CA SER A 212 -17.78 -4.01 -4.03
C SER A 212 -16.28 -3.76 -3.88
N ASN A 213 -15.65 -3.04 -4.82
CA ASN A 213 -14.22 -2.69 -4.73
C ASN A 213 -13.85 -1.94 -3.43
N SER A 214 -14.70 -1.02 -2.97
CA SER A 214 -14.47 -0.30 -1.71
C SER A 214 -14.56 -1.25 -0.50
N ARG A 215 -15.51 -2.19 -0.50
CA ARG A 215 -15.63 -3.22 0.56
C ARG A 215 -14.41 -4.14 0.58
N GLU A 216 -13.87 -4.52 -0.57
CA GLU A 216 -12.67 -5.36 -0.67
C GLU A 216 -11.44 -4.66 -0.07
N ILE A 217 -11.16 -3.42 -0.47
CA ILE A 217 -10.06 -2.62 0.11
C ILE A 217 -10.28 -2.41 1.61
N LYS A 218 -11.55 -2.25 2.03
CA LYS A 218 -11.89 -2.11 3.44
C LYS A 218 -11.69 -3.39 4.24
N ALA A 219 -11.99 -4.55 3.66
CA ALA A 219 -11.73 -5.85 4.28
C ALA A 219 -10.24 -6.02 4.57
N ILE A 220 -9.36 -5.61 3.65
CA ILE A 220 -7.90 -5.60 3.90
C ILE A 220 -7.56 -4.74 5.11
N THR A 221 -8.10 -3.53 5.21
CA THR A 221 -7.86 -2.64 6.35
C THR A 221 -8.32 -3.26 7.68
N GLN A 222 -9.51 -3.87 7.69
CA GLN A 222 -10.07 -4.48 8.89
C GLN A 222 -9.29 -5.73 9.31
N SER A 223 -8.85 -6.52 8.33
CA SER A 223 -8.05 -7.73 8.56
C SER A 223 -6.69 -7.39 9.16
N LEU A 224 -5.99 -6.39 8.61
CA LEU A 224 -4.73 -5.87 9.18
C LEU A 224 -4.89 -5.41 10.62
N ARG A 225 -6.03 -4.77 10.95
CA ARG A 225 -6.33 -4.32 12.31
C ARG A 225 -6.60 -5.49 13.26
N SER A 226 -7.39 -6.46 12.82
CA SER A 226 -7.71 -7.65 13.63
C SER A 226 -6.48 -8.48 13.94
N PHE A 227 -5.54 -8.59 12.99
CA PHE A 227 -4.30 -9.34 13.19
C PHE A 227 -3.14 -8.50 13.74
N ALA A 228 -3.34 -7.20 14.02
CA ALA A 228 -2.26 -6.30 14.44
C ALA A 228 -1.47 -6.82 15.66
N LYS A 229 -2.16 -7.38 16.66
CA LYS A 229 -1.51 -7.97 17.84
C LYS A 229 -0.69 -9.21 17.48
N THR A 230 -1.28 -10.12 16.69
CA THR A 230 -0.63 -11.35 16.23
C THR A 230 0.61 -11.05 15.41
N LEU A 231 0.52 -10.14 14.44
CA LEU A 231 1.63 -9.73 13.57
C LEU A 231 2.79 -9.14 14.40
N LYS A 232 2.49 -8.32 15.40
CA LYS A 232 3.50 -7.75 16.32
C LYS A 232 4.14 -8.81 17.20
N ASN A 233 3.35 -9.72 17.78
CA ASN A 233 3.85 -10.79 18.64
C ASN A 233 4.79 -11.73 17.89
N LEU A 234 4.45 -12.05 16.63
CA LEU A 234 5.27 -12.87 15.75
C LEU A 234 6.45 -12.11 15.11
N ARG A 235 6.60 -10.81 15.40
CA ARG A 235 7.65 -9.92 14.85
C ARG A 235 7.75 -10.00 13.33
N VAL A 236 6.60 -10.04 12.66
CA VAL A 236 6.51 -10.12 11.20
C VAL A 236 7.08 -8.84 10.59
N GLN A 237 7.99 -8.99 9.63
CA GLN A 237 8.55 -7.89 8.86
C GLN A 237 7.90 -7.78 7.48
N SER A 238 7.44 -8.89 6.90
CA SER A 238 6.84 -8.92 5.56
C SER A 238 5.60 -9.82 5.52
N LEU A 239 4.51 -9.29 4.97
CA LEU A 239 3.19 -9.92 4.89
C LEU A 239 2.72 -10.06 3.43
N ALA A 240 2.36 -11.27 3.02
CA ALA A 240 1.66 -11.49 1.75
C ALA A 240 0.17 -11.25 1.96
N ILE A 241 -0.45 -10.44 1.11
CA ILE A 241 -1.90 -10.18 1.11
C ILE A 241 -2.48 -10.80 -0.17
N ARG A 242 -3.51 -11.63 -0.01
CA ARG A 242 -4.25 -12.28 -1.10
C ARG A 242 -5.69 -11.78 -1.12
N SER A 243 -6.16 -11.39 -2.29
CA SER A 243 -7.56 -10.99 -2.53
C SER A 243 -7.97 -11.42 -3.93
N ASP A 244 -9.25 -11.75 -4.10
CA ASP A 244 -9.86 -12.06 -5.39
C ASP A 244 -10.24 -10.81 -6.20
N ASN A 245 -10.19 -9.63 -5.59
CA ASN A 245 -10.46 -8.38 -6.27
C ASN A 245 -9.20 -7.83 -6.96
N SER A 246 -9.08 -8.09 -8.25
CA SER A 246 -7.97 -7.63 -9.09
C SER A 246 -7.79 -6.10 -9.09
N THR A 247 -8.86 -5.32 -8.94
CA THR A 247 -8.79 -3.86 -8.85
C THR A 247 -8.13 -3.42 -7.55
N ALA A 248 -8.53 -3.99 -6.41
CA ALA A 248 -7.92 -3.72 -5.11
C ALA A 248 -6.44 -4.10 -5.11
N VAL A 249 -6.12 -5.27 -5.68
CA VAL A 249 -4.73 -5.73 -5.85
C VAL A 249 -3.92 -4.76 -6.70
N PHE A 250 -4.44 -4.33 -7.85
CA PHE A 250 -3.77 -3.40 -8.75
C PHE A 250 -3.54 -2.03 -8.10
N ASP A 251 -4.58 -1.46 -7.51
CA ASP A 251 -4.54 -0.11 -6.96
C ASP A 251 -3.59 -0.03 -5.73
N ILE A 252 -3.58 -1.05 -4.86
CA ILE A 252 -2.64 -1.12 -3.73
C ILE A 252 -1.22 -1.37 -4.22
N ARG A 253 -1.01 -2.30 -5.17
CA ARG A 253 0.33 -2.59 -5.71
C ARG A 253 0.97 -1.37 -6.37
N LYS A 254 0.18 -0.52 -7.02
CA LYS A 254 0.64 0.70 -7.66
C LYS A 254 0.56 1.94 -6.77
N TRP A 255 0.03 1.81 -5.54
CA TRP A 255 -0.32 2.92 -4.66
C TRP A 255 -1.06 4.05 -5.39
N ARG A 256 -2.02 3.67 -6.25
CA ARG A 256 -2.76 4.58 -7.12
C ARG A 256 -4.20 4.10 -7.20
N ALA A 257 -5.15 5.01 -7.01
CA ALA A 257 -6.56 4.71 -7.13
C ALA A 257 -7.32 5.85 -7.81
N SER A 258 -8.55 5.53 -8.22
CA SER A 258 -9.56 6.54 -8.55
C SER A 258 -9.90 7.41 -7.33
N SER A 259 -10.46 8.59 -7.57
CA SER A 259 -10.94 9.50 -6.51
C SER A 259 -11.93 8.83 -5.55
N SER A 260 -12.68 7.83 -6.03
CA SER A 260 -13.66 7.08 -5.23
C SER A 260 -13.06 6.06 -4.25
N LEU A 261 -11.83 5.59 -4.49
CA LEU A 261 -11.17 4.54 -3.68
C LEU A 261 -9.93 5.05 -2.93
N ILE A 262 -9.46 6.27 -3.25
CA ILE A 262 -8.22 6.83 -2.71
C ILE A 262 -8.22 6.91 -1.18
N LYS A 263 -9.39 7.15 -0.60
CA LYS A 263 -9.56 7.26 0.85
C LYS A 263 -9.33 5.92 1.54
N GLU A 264 -9.89 4.86 0.99
CA GLU A 264 -9.75 3.49 1.49
C GLU A 264 -8.29 3.02 1.36
N ILE A 265 -7.62 3.29 0.24
CA ILE A 265 -6.21 2.91 0.06
C ILE A 265 -5.29 3.68 1.00
N LYS A 266 -5.57 4.97 1.26
CA LYS A 266 -4.87 5.73 2.30
C LYS A 266 -5.02 5.10 3.68
N GLN A 267 -6.17 4.50 3.99
CA GLN A 267 -6.36 3.78 5.26
C GLN A 267 -5.54 2.49 5.32
N VAL A 268 -5.44 1.75 4.20
CA VAL A 268 -4.56 0.58 4.09
C VAL A 268 -3.10 0.99 4.34
N HIS A 269 -2.61 1.99 3.61
CA HIS A 269 -1.25 2.53 3.76
C HIS A 269 -0.94 2.92 5.21
N GLN A 270 -1.81 3.74 5.82
CA GLN A 270 -1.63 4.18 7.21
C GLN A 270 -1.61 3.02 8.21
N THR A 271 -2.38 1.96 7.95
CA THR A 271 -2.41 0.79 8.83
C THR A 271 -1.11 0.00 8.71
N ILE A 272 -0.59 -0.17 7.50
CA ILE A 272 0.70 -0.84 7.23
C ILE A 272 1.86 -0.05 7.85
N GLU A 273 1.88 1.27 7.64
CA GLU A 273 2.91 2.16 8.21
C GLU A 273 2.94 2.08 9.75
N LYS A 274 1.78 2.01 10.41
CA LYS A 274 1.69 1.83 11.87
C LYS A 274 2.13 0.45 12.34
N LEU A 275 2.01 -0.57 11.49
CA LEU A 275 2.50 -1.91 11.80
C LEU A 275 4.01 -2.04 11.56
N GLY A 276 4.59 -1.17 10.73
CA GLY A 276 6.01 -1.21 10.39
C GLY A 276 6.38 -2.43 9.54
N ILE A 277 5.46 -2.92 8.72
CA ILE A 277 5.64 -4.12 7.90
C ILE A 277 5.72 -3.78 6.41
N GLN A 278 6.49 -4.56 5.67
CA GLN A 278 6.40 -4.63 4.21
C GLN A 278 5.21 -5.49 3.81
N ILE A 279 4.59 -5.16 2.67
CA ILE A 279 3.51 -5.98 2.11
C ILE A 279 3.81 -6.41 0.68
N GLN A 280 3.31 -7.59 0.32
CA GLN A 280 3.24 -8.05 -1.06
C GLN A 280 1.80 -8.46 -1.37
N ILE A 281 1.12 -7.72 -2.24
CA ILE A 281 -0.28 -8.02 -2.59
C ILE A 281 -0.37 -8.81 -3.91
N THR A 282 -1.15 -9.89 -3.87
CA THR A 282 -1.33 -10.82 -5.00
C THR A 282 -2.81 -11.14 -5.21
N HIS A 283 -3.16 -11.39 -6.46
CA HIS A 283 -4.52 -11.80 -6.81
C HIS A 283 -4.66 -13.31 -6.62
N LEU A 284 -5.71 -13.73 -5.92
CA LEU A 284 -6.09 -15.13 -5.73
C LEU A 284 -7.45 -15.35 -6.41
N PRO A 285 -7.57 -16.21 -7.44
CA PRO A 285 -8.86 -16.48 -8.07
C PRO A 285 -9.91 -16.88 -7.03
N GLY A 286 -11.14 -16.36 -7.14
CA GLY A 286 -12.20 -16.60 -6.15
C GLY A 286 -12.49 -18.08 -5.86
N VAL A 287 -12.33 -18.96 -6.86
CA VAL A 287 -12.43 -20.42 -6.71
C VAL A 287 -11.44 -20.98 -5.69
N ARG A 288 -10.31 -20.31 -5.47
CA ARG A 288 -9.30 -20.68 -4.45
C ARG A 288 -9.45 -19.90 -3.15
N ASN A 289 -10.43 -18.99 -3.06
CA ASN A 289 -10.70 -18.15 -1.90
C ASN A 289 -11.87 -18.67 -1.03
N GLU A 290 -12.11 -19.99 -1.04
CA GLU A 290 -13.33 -20.61 -0.50
C GLU A 290 -13.52 -20.33 0.99
N ILE A 291 -12.46 -20.42 1.79
CA ILE A 291 -12.53 -20.24 3.24
C ILE A 291 -12.91 -18.79 3.59
N ALA A 292 -12.24 -17.82 2.96
CA ALA A 292 -12.55 -16.41 3.21
C ALA A 292 -13.96 -16.07 2.68
N ASP A 293 -14.33 -16.49 1.47
CA ASP A 293 -15.68 -16.26 0.94
C ASP A 293 -16.78 -16.86 1.84
N ALA A 294 -16.61 -18.08 2.34
CA ALA A 294 -17.54 -18.69 3.28
C ALA A 294 -17.66 -17.88 4.59
N LEU A 295 -16.52 -17.44 5.15
CA LEU A 295 -16.49 -16.65 6.38
C LEU A 295 -17.10 -15.25 6.21
N SER A 296 -16.92 -14.59 5.06
CA SER A 296 -17.47 -13.25 4.82
C SER A 296 -19.01 -13.31 4.69
N ARG A 297 -19.49 -14.45 4.18
CA ARG A 297 -20.92 -14.79 4.05
C ARG A 297 -21.50 -15.45 5.28
N LEU A 298 -20.75 -15.65 6.37
CA LEU A 298 -21.22 -16.36 7.57
C LEU A 298 -22.44 -15.70 8.23
N SER A 299 -22.66 -14.39 8.01
CA SER A 299 -23.92 -13.72 8.37
C SER A 299 -25.16 -14.27 7.65
N ARG A 300 -25.01 -14.93 6.49
CA ARG A 300 -26.08 -15.69 5.80
C ARG A 300 -26.30 -17.05 6.46
N ALA A 301 -25.26 -17.69 6.98
CA ALA A 301 -25.30 -19.08 7.47
C ALA A 301 -26.14 -19.29 8.75
N GLY A 302 -26.67 -18.23 9.36
CA GLY A 302 -27.51 -18.31 10.55
C GLY A 302 -28.86 -17.61 10.45
N ASP A 303 -29.32 -17.26 9.23
CA ASP A 303 -30.61 -16.59 9.01
C ASP A 303 -31.61 -17.47 8.23
N PHE A 304 -31.17 -18.61 7.71
CA PHE A 304 -32.06 -19.56 7.05
C PHE A 304 -32.81 -20.38 8.12
N LYS A 305 -34.14 -20.41 8.03
CA LYS A 305 -34.96 -21.40 8.71
C LYS A 305 -35.86 -22.09 7.70
N LEU A 306 -36.10 -23.38 7.87
CA LEU A 306 -37.17 -24.07 7.15
C LEU A 306 -38.50 -23.38 7.45
N LYS A 307 -39.41 -23.32 6.48
CA LYS A 307 -40.80 -22.92 6.78
C LYS A 307 -41.31 -23.87 7.87
N GLU A 308 -41.88 -23.33 8.93
CA GLU A 308 -42.28 -24.10 10.10
C GLU A 308 -43.23 -25.26 9.75
N LYS A 309 -44.12 -25.04 8.75
CA LYS A 309 -44.99 -26.08 8.20
C LYS A 309 -44.21 -27.27 7.62
N ILE A 310 -43.16 -26.99 6.83
CA ILE A 310 -42.31 -28.02 6.23
C ILE A 310 -41.53 -28.75 7.33
N PHE A 311 -40.93 -28.00 8.26
CA PHE A 311 -40.19 -28.58 9.38
C PHE A 311 -41.07 -29.53 10.22
N ARG A 312 -42.27 -29.09 10.62
CA ARG A 312 -43.21 -29.92 11.38
C ARG A 312 -43.64 -31.15 10.59
N GLN A 313 -43.92 -31.00 9.29
CA GLN A 313 -44.31 -32.12 8.43
C GLN A 313 -43.18 -33.15 8.30
N THR A 314 -41.93 -32.70 8.15
CA THR A 314 -40.76 -33.59 8.11
C THR A 314 -40.56 -34.30 9.45
N CYS A 315 -40.66 -33.62 10.58
CA CYS A 315 -40.55 -34.26 11.90
C CYS A 315 -41.62 -35.34 12.11
N LEU A 316 -42.85 -35.09 11.66
CA LEU A 316 -43.94 -36.07 11.72
C LEU A 316 -43.69 -37.26 10.79
N GLN A 317 -43.28 -37.02 9.54
CA GLN A 317 -43.01 -38.07 8.57
C GLN A 317 -41.82 -38.96 8.97
N MET A 318 -40.81 -38.37 9.62
CA MET A 318 -39.61 -39.07 10.08
C MET A 318 -39.71 -39.59 11.52
N ASN A 319 -40.86 -39.39 12.19
CA ASN A 319 -41.09 -39.76 13.59
C ASN A 319 -40.00 -39.23 14.54
N LEU A 320 -39.55 -37.99 14.32
CA LEU A 320 -38.49 -37.33 15.09
C LEU A 320 -39.08 -36.42 16.16
N ASN A 321 -38.67 -36.63 17.43
CA ASN A 321 -39.01 -35.74 18.55
C ASN A 321 -37.80 -34.86 18.91
N LEU A 322 -37.57 -33.82 18.12
CA LEU A 322 -36.46 -32.90 18.33
C LEU A 322 -36.78 -31.91 19.47
N THR A 323 -35.87 -31.79 20.44
CA THR A 323 -36.05 -30.94 21.63
C THR A 323 -35.14 -29.73 21.68
N ILE A 324 -34.07 -29.70 20.87
CA ILE A 324 -33.08 -28.63 20.79
C ILE A 324 -32.74 -28.34 19.33
N ASP A 325 -32.75 -27.07 18.94
CA ASP A 325 -32.34 -26.58 17.63
C ASP A 325 -30.88 -26.10 17.66
N LEU A 326 -29.99 -26.90 17.07
CA LEU A 326 -28.55 -26.61 17.05
C LEU A 326 -28.22 -25.67 15.88
N PHE A 327 -27.29 -24.74 16.10
CA PHE A 327 -26.82 -23.77 15.10
C PHE A 327 -27.84 -22.69 14.71
N SER A 328 -28.89 -22.47 15.51
CA SER A 328 -29.84 -21.36 15.33
C SER A 328 -29.64 -20.21 16.33
N LYS A 329 -30.23 -19.06 16.01
CA LYS A 329 -30.27 -17.83 16.81
C LYS A 329 -31.70 -17.64 17.36
N HIS A 330 -31.86 -16.71 18.29
CA HIS A 330 -33.14 -16.41 18.93
C HIS A 330 -34.29 -16.07 17.95
N PHE A 331 -33.99 -15.55 16.75
CA PHE A 331 -35.02 -15.12 15.80
C PHE A 331 -35.32 -16.15 14.69
N ASN A 332 -34.51 -17.20 14.56
CA ASN A 332 -34.69 -18.23 13.51
C ASN A 332 -34.77 -19.65 14.07
N ASN A 333 -34.90 -19.80 15.39
CA ASN A 333 -35.10 -21.10 16.01
C ASN A 333 -36.44 -21.72 15.61
N LEU A 334 -36.43 -23.04 15.41
CA LEU A 334 -37.61 -23.85 15.12
C LEU A 334 -38.11 -24.62 16.35
N LEU A 335 -37.33 -24.60 17.44
CA LEU A 335 -37.65 -25.25 18.72
C LEU A 335 -37.45 -24.29 19.90
N PRO A 336 -38.12 -24.53 21.04
CA PRO A 336 -38.02 -23.65 22.22
C PRO A 336 -36.61 -23.56 22.82
N LYS A 337 -35.85 -24.65 22.77
CA LYS A 337 -34.43 -24.67 23.16
C LYS A 337 -33.57 -24.58 21.91
N PHE A 338 -32.57 -23.71 21.91
CA PHE A 338 -31.64 -23.58 20.79
C PHE A 338 -30.21 -23.30 21.25
N MET A 339 -29.23 -23.60 20.39
CA MET A 339 -27.81 -23.34 20.64
C MET A 339 -27.21 -22.51 19.50
N SER A 340 -26.75 -21.30 19.84
CA SER A 340 -26.10 -20.38 18.90
C SER A 340 -24.58 -20.52 18.95
N THR A 341 -23.93 -20.59 17.78
CA THR A 341 -22.46 -20.53 17.66
C THR A 341 -21.90 -19.13 17.80
N ILE A 342 -22.76 -18.11 17.82
CA ILE A 342 -22.41 -16.71 17.98
C ILE A 342 -22.87 -16.27 19.37
N ARG A 343 -21.96 -15.75 20.21
CA ARG A 343 -22.36 -15.11 21.47
C ARG A 343 -23.27 -13.93 21.15
N GLY A 344 -24.51 -13.97 21.64
CA GLY A 344 -25.39 -12.81 21.62
C GLY A 344 -24.76 -11.72 22.48
N HIS A 345 -24.51 -10.55 21.89
CA HIS A 345 -24.37 -9.33 22.68
C HIS A 345 -25.79 -8.95 23.13
N GLY A 346 -26.19 -9.49 24.30
CA GLY A 346 -27.21 -8.90 25.15
C GLY A 346 -26.58 -7.82 26.01
#